data_AF-A0A3D4EVL9-F1
#
_entry.id   AF-A0A3D4EVL9-F1
#
_cell.length_a   1.000
_cell.length_b   1.000
_cell.length_c   1.000
_cell.angle_alpha   90.00
_cell.angle_beta   90.00
_cell.angle_gamma   90.00
#
_symmetry.space_group_name_H-M   'P 1'
#
loop_
_entity.id
_entity.type
_entity.pdbx_description
1 polymer ?
#
loop_
_entity_poly.entity_id
_entity_poly.type
_entity_poly.pdbx_seq_one_letter_code
_entity_poly.pdbx_strand_id
1 'polypeptide(L)'
;EMNRGLFVGGDEGRDNGGEPVPSAIMPLRYAFEGSIVTQATANRFEKTRKPIQDKIDTLKGKEELLQSEENELKEAGNKIGVLFASIAKTSSQADKILSDPLEQLKKLQETEMEGLEPELDRDTRSVSQFFVNDRVENMVDLAETLRLDRRRNDKPNIFLAKEKPLLGVTLSTQWYCRIFLVLLTTAFLLPAASFLNYSLTRR
;
A
#
# COMPACT_ATOMS: atom_id res chain seq x y z
N GLU A 1 26.70 -18.78 3.05
CA GLU A 1 25.93 -19.08 1.82
C GLU A 1 24.66 -19.82 2.20
N MET A 2 23.50 -19.16 2.19
CA MET A 2 22.23 -19.85 2.44
C MET A 2 21.20 -19.36 1.42
N ASN A 3 20.38 -20.30 0.95
CA ASN A 3 19.15 -20.09 0.20
C ASN A 3 19.26 -19.57 -1.26
N ARG A 4 20.46 -19.49 -1.84
CA ARG A 4 20.63 -19.09 -3.26
C ARG A 4 19.84 -19.97 -4.23
N GLY A 5 19.94 -21.29 -4.06
CA GLY A 5 19.22 -22.26 -4.89
C GLY A 5 17.70 -22.27 -4.68
N LEU A 6 17.18 -21.47 -3.75
CA LEU A 6 15.75 -21.34 -3.53
C LEU A 6 15.12 -20.24 -4.39
N PHE A 7 15.89 -19.43 -5.12
CA PHE A 7 15.34 -18.36 -5.96
C PHE A 7 15.50 -18.71 -7.44
N VAL A 8 14.50 -18.33 -8.24
CA VAL A 8 14.63 -18.36 -9.70
C VAL A 8 15.71 -17.35 -10.10
N GLY A 9 16.74 -17.78 -10.82
CA GLY A 9 17.89 -16.92 -11.15
C GLY A 9 18.94 -16.80 -10.04
N GLY A 10 18.84 -17.59 -8.95
CA GLY A 10 19.88 -17.67 -7.92
C GLY A 10 20.10 -16.35 -7.16
N ASP A 11 21.35 -15.86 -7.13
CA ASP A 11 21.72 -14.63 -6.44
C ASP A 11 20.99 -13.40 -7.00
N GLU A 12 20.88 -13.30 -8.32
CA GLU A 12 20.20 -12.18 -8.98
C GLU A 12 18.71 -12.13 -8.60
N GLY A 13 18.04 -13.28 -8.57
CA GLY A 13 16.64 -13.36 -8.15
C GLY A 13 16.42 -12.94 -6.70
N ARG A 14 17.36 -13.29 -5.81
CA ARG A 14 17.32 -12.93 -4.39
C ARG A 14 17.56 -11.44 -4.18
N ASP A 15 18.62 -10.91 -4.79
CA ASP A 15 19.05 -9.52 -4.59
C ASP A 15 18.02 -8.54 -5.18
N ASN A 16 17.27 -8.99 -6.19
CA ASN A 16 16.16 -8.25 -6.78
C ASN A 16 14.81 -8.38 -6.04
N GLY A 17 14.79 -8.99 -4.84
CA GLY A 17 13.58 -9.11 -4.03
C GLY A 17 12.58 -10.17 -4.52
N GLY A 18 13.04 -11.15 -5.30
CA GLY A 18 12.22 -12.26 -5.76
C GLY A 18 11.71 -13.13 -4.61
N GLU A 19 10.65 -13.90 -4.86
CA GLU A 19 10.12 -14.85 -3.89
C GLU A 19 10.90 -16.17 -3.93
N PRO A 20 11.25 -16.77 -2.78
CA PRO A 20 11.88 -18.09 -2.77
C PRO A 20 10.85 -19.15 -3.23
N VAL A 21 11.25 -20.05 -4.11
CA VAL A 21 10.43 -21.11 -4.75
C VAL A 21 9.62 -21.92 -3.73
N PRO A 22 10.16 -22.42 -2.61
CA PRO A 22 9.35 -23.17 -1.64
C PRO A 22 8.20 -22.34 -1.04
N SER A 23 8.35 -21.02 -0.99
CA SER A 23 7.34 -20.13 -0.43
C SER A 23 6.11 -19.95 -1.32
N ALA A 24 6.20 -20.32 -2.61
CA ALA A 24 5.08 -20.29 -3.54
C ALA A 24 3.89 -21.16 -3.09
N ILE A 25 4.13 -22.22 -2.32
CA ILE A 25 3.08 -23.12 -1.81
C ILE A 25 2.76 -22.93 -0.32
N MET A 26 3.45 -22.01 0.37
CA MET A 26 3.25 -21.78 1.81
C MET A 26 2.13 -20.75 2.05
N PRO A 27 0.97 -21.13 2.64
CA PRO A 27 -0.12 -20.19 2.88
C PRO A 27 0.28 -19.02 3.80
N LEU A 28 1.12 -19.29 4.81
CA LEU A 28 1.60 -18.27 5.75
C LEU A 28 2.33 -17.12 5.05
N ARG A 29 3.04 -17.38 3.95
CA ARG A 29 3.70 -16.34 3.17
C ARG A 29 2.70 -15.36 2.59
N TYR A 30 1.64 -15.84 1.95
CA TYR A 30 0.60 -14.99 1.36
C TYR A 30 -0.16 -14.20 2.43
N ALA A 31 -0.42 -14.82 3.59
CA ALA A 31 -1.04 -14.14 4.72
C ALA A 31 -0.15 -13.00 5.25
N PHE A 32 1.14 -13.27 5.43
CA PHE A 32 2.11 -12.29 5.86
C PHE A 32 2.21 -11.12 4.86
N GLU A 33 2.50 -11.42 3.59
CA GLU A 33 2.65 -10.41 2.56
C GLU A 33 1.39 -9.57 2.38
N GLY A 34 0.22 -10.22 2.30
CA GLY A 34 -1.06 -9.53 2.23
C GLY A 34 -1.28 -8.60 3.42
N SER A 35 -0.89 -9.00 4.64
CA SER A 35 -1.03 -8.16 5.83
C SER A 35 -0.09 -6.95 5.83
N ILE A 36 1.17 -7.14 5.45
CA ILE A 36 2.19 -6.08 5.42
C ILE A 36 1.84 -5.05 4.35
N VAL A 37 1.53 -5.51 3.12
CA VAL A 37 1.12 -4.59 2.05
C VAL A 37 -0.17 -3.87 2.42
N THR A 38 -1.13 -4.54 3.07
CA THR A 38 -2.37 -3.89 3.52
C THR A 38 -2.13 -2.81 4.56
N GLN A 39 -1.20 -3.01 5.50
CA GLN A 39 -0.82 -1.96 6.45
C GLN A 39 -0.22 -0.74 5.74
N ALA A 40 0.62 -0.98 4.72
CA ALA A 40 1.22 0.09 3.94
C ALA A 40 0.23 0.82 3.04
N THR A 41 -0.75 0.13 2.43
CA THR A 41 -1.58 0.72 1.35
C THR A 41 -3.03 0.99 1.72
N ALA A 42 -3.52 0.46 2.85
CA ALA A 42 -4.94 0.55 3.24
C ALA A 42 -5.16 1.08 4.66
N ASN A 43 -4.15 1.74 5.24
CA ASN A 43 -4.31 2.51 6.46
C ASN A 43 -5.21 3.75 6.24
N ARG A 44 -5.62 4.42 7.32
CA ARG A 44 -6.57 5.55 7.22
C ARG A 44 -6.02 6.72 6.42
N PHE A 45 -4.73 7.02 6.57
CA PHE A 45 -4.07 8.08 5.84
C PHE A 45 -4.08 7.79 4.32
N GLU A 46 -3.70 6.58 3.94
CA GLU A 46 -3.66 6.15 2.53
C GLU A 46 -5.03 6.12 1.86
N LYS A 47 -6.08 5.73 2.60
CA LYS A 47 -7.46 5.75 2.09
C LYS A 47 -7.92 7.16 1.69
N THR A 48 -7.41 8.19 2.34
CA THR A 48 -7.69 9.59 1.99
C THR A 48 -6.70 10.10 0.94
N ARG A 49 -5.40 9.84 1.12
CA ARG A 49 -4.34 10.34 0.25
C ARG A 49 -4.45 9.80 -1.18
N LYS A 50 -4.61 8.49 -1.33
CA LYS A 50 -4.50 7.81 -2.62
C LYS A 50 -5.52 8.29 -3.66
N PRO A 51 -6.83 8.41 -3.36
CA PRO A 51 -7.80 8.94 -4.31
C PRO A 51 -7.50 10.39 -4.75
N ILE A 52 -6.92 11.20 -3.86
CA ILE A 52 -6.53 12.57 -4.17
C ILE A 52 -5.33 12.56 -5.12
N GLN A 53 -4.34 11.70 -4.86
CA GLN A 53 -3.18 11.52 -5.74
C GLN A 53 -3.59 10.98 -7.12
N ASP A 54 -4.45 9.96 -7.16
CA ASP A 54 -4.96 9.39 -8.41
C ASP A 54 -5.70 10.45 -9.24
N LYS A 55 -6.46 11.34 -8.58
CA LYS A 55 -7.11 12.49 -9.23
C LYS A 55 -6.08 13.48 -9.80
N ILE A 56 -5.04 13.81 -9.04
CA ILE A 56 -3.95 14.69 -9.51
C ILE A 56 -3.25 14.08 -10.73
N ASP A 57 -2.91 12.80 -10.67
CA ASP A 57 -2.20 12.10 -11.74
C ASP A 57 -3.06 12.02 -13.01
N THR A 58 -4.37 11.77 -12.85
CA THR A 58 -5.34 11.77 -13.96
C THR A 58 -5.44 13.14 -14.62
N LEU A 59 -5.51 14.22 -13.82
CA LEU A 59 -5.60 15.59 -14.34
C LEU A 59 -4.27 16.02 -15.00
N LYS A 60 -3.12 15.72 -14.39
CA LYS A 60 -1.81 16.00 -14.97
C LYS A 60 -1.51 15.21 -16.24
N GLY A 61 -2.20 14.09 -16.46
CA GLY A 61 -2.08 13.28 -17.68
C GLY A 61 -2.85 13.84 -18.88
N LYS A 62 -3.66 14.89 -18.71
CA LYS A 62 -4.39 15.54 -19.82
C LYS A 62 -3.50 16.57 -20.52
N GLU A 63 -3.59 16.65 -21.85
CA GLU A 63 -2.85 17.63 -22.64
C GLU A 63 -3.33 19.07 -22.39
N GLU A 64 -4.64 19.26 -22.25
CA GLU A 64 -5.27 20.55 -21.92
C GLU A 64 -6.29 20.37 -20.80
N LEU A 65 -6.37 21.35 -19.90
CA LEU A 65 -7.29 21.38 -18.77
C LEU A 65 -8.34 22.48 -18.96
N LEU A 66 -9.59 22.15 -18.66
CA LEU A 66 -10.64 23.15 -18.50
C LEU A 66 -10.40 23.98 -17.24
N GLN A 67 -10.93 25.20 -17.18
CA GLN A 67 -10.80 26.07 -16.00
C GLN A 67 -11.33 25.41 -14.71
N SER A 68 -12.39 24.61 -14.82
CA SER A 68 -12.92 23.82 -13.69
C SER A 68 -11.95 22.76 -13.23
N GLU A 69 -11.26 22.09 -14.15
CA GLU A 69 -10.30 21.03 -13.86
C GLU A 69 -9.01 21.57 -13.27
N GLU A 70 -8.59 22.77 -13.69
CA GLU A 70 -7.48 23.49 -13.08
C GLU A 70 -7.78 23.84 -11.61
N ASN A 71 -9.00 24.31 -11.33
CA ASN A 71 -9.44 24.56 -9.95
C ASN A 71 -9.47 23.27 -9.12
N GLU A 72 -9.97 22.17 -9.69
CA GLU A 72 -9.96 20.86 -9.03
C GLU A 72 -8.54 20.34 -8.76
N LEU A 73 -7.62 20.53 -9.70
CA LEU A 73 -6.21 20.16 -9.53
C LEU A 73 -5.57 20.96 -8.41
N LYS A 74 -5.82 22.28 -8.36
CA LYS A 74 -5.35 23.15 -7.29
C LYS A 74 -5.90 22.74 -5.93
N GLU A 75 -7.20 22.44 -5.85
CA GLU A 75 -7.84 21.97 -4.62
C GLU A 75 -7.26 20.63 -4.16
N ALA A 76 -7.06 19.68 -5.07
CA ALA A 76 -6.45 18.38 -4.76
C ALA A 76 -5.00 18.55 -4.29
N GLY A 77 -4.22 19.42 -4.93
CA GLY A 77 -2.87 19.76 -4.51
C GLY A 77 -2.83 20.37 -3.11
N ASN A 78 -3.74 21.30 -2.81
CA ASN A 78 -3.88 21.90 -1.48
C ASN A 78 -4.23 20.83 -0.43
N LYS A 79 -5.16 19.91 -0.73
CA LYS A 79 -5.51 18.81 0.17
C LYS A 79 -4.30 17.95 0.51
N ILE A 80 -3.51 17.53 -0.49
CA ILE A 80 -2.28 16.76 -0.24
C ILE A 80 -1.27 17.56 0.58
N GLY A 81 -1.05 18.83 0.22
CA GLY A 81 -0.13 19.70 0.96
C GLY A 81 -0.49 19.78 2.44
N VAL A 82 -1.78 19.94 2.75
CA VAL A 82 -2.28 19.96 4.13
C VAL A 82 -2.09 18.61 4.81
N LEU A 83 -2.39 17.50 4.14
CA LEU A 83 -2.24 16.16 4.75
C LEU A 83 -0.81 15.90 5.22
N PHE A 84 0.20 16.36 4.48
CA PHE A 84 1.60 16.19 4.84
C PHE A 84 2.14 17.27 5.78
N ALA A 85 1.67 18.51 5.66
CA ALA A 85 2.14 19.61 6.50
C ALA A 85 1.44 19.67 7.87
N SER A 86 0.26 19.09 8.00
CA SER A 86 -0.53 19.16 9.23
C SER A 86 0.07 18.36 10.36
N ILE A 87 -0.04 18.93 11.55
CA ILE A 87 0.36 18.33 12.81
C ILE A 87 -0.86 18.15 13.72
N ALA A 88 -0.83 17.13 14.55
CA ALA A 88 -1.86 16.82 15.52
C ALA A 88 -1.24 16.36 16.84
N LYS A 89 -1.90 16.68 17.96
CA LYS A 89 -1.52 16.19 19.30
C LYS A 89 -2.18 14.84 19.62
N THR A 90 -3.32 14.55 19.00
CA THR A 90 -4.11 13.34 19.28
C THR A 90 -4.60 12.66 18.02
N SER A 91 -4.85 11.34 18.10
CA SER A 91 -5.43 10.57 16.99
C SER A 91 -6.79 11.12 16.55
N SER A 92 -7.61 11.64 17.47
CA SER A 92 -8.91 12.22 17.13
C SER A 92 -8.77 13.51 16.33
N GLN A 93 -7.79 14.35 16.66
CA GLN A 93 -7.48 15.53 15.87
C GLN A 93 -6.95 15.15 14.49
N ALA A 94 -6.07 14.14 14.41
CA ALA A 94 -5.57 13.62 13.14
C ALA A 94 -6.70 13.10 12.25
N ASP A 95 -7.67 12.35 12.82
CA ASP A 95 -8.85 11.87 12.09
C ASP A 95 -9.73 13.03 11.57
N LYS A 96 -9.91 14.11 12.34
CA LYS A 96 -10.64 15.30 11.89
C LYS A 96 -9.96 15.95 10.69
N ILE A 97 -8.64 16.11 10.74
CA ILE A 97 -7.86 16.68 9.63
C ILE A 97 -7.94 15.78 8.38
N LEU A 98 -7.92 14.45 8.56
CA LEU A 98 -8.11 13.51 7.46
C LEU A 98 -9.50 13.63 6.81
N SER A 99 -10.54 13.93 7.59
CA SER A 99 -11.90 14.04 7.08
C SER A 99 -12.15 15.32 6.28
N ASP A 100 -11.53 16.44 6.68
CA ASP A 100 -11.62 17.72 5.97
C ASP A 100 -10.28 18.50 6.00
N PRO A 101 -9.37 18.22 5.06
CA PRO A 101 -8.11 18.96 4.95
C PRO A 101 -8.30 20.44 4.57
N LEU A 102 -9.41 20.80 3.89
CA LEU A 102 -9.61 22.19 3.46
C LEU A 102 -10.05 23.08 4.60
N GLU A 103 -10.87 22.56 5.52
CA GLU A 103 -11.21 23.27 6.76
C GLU A 103 -9.95 23.54 7.58
N GLN A 104 -9.04 22.57 7.66
CA GLN A 104 -7.76 22.74 8.36
C GLN A 104 -6.89 23.80 7.68
N LEU A 105 -6.84 23.85 6.35
CA LEU A 105 -6.13 24.89 5.61
C LEU A 105 -6.65 26.28 5.92
N LYS A 106 -7.98 26.46 5.97
CA LYS A 106 -8.58 27.76 6.32
C LYS A 106 -8.18 28.21 7.72
N LYS A 107 -8.24 27.31 8.71
CA LYS A 107 -7.80 27.60 10.09
C LYS A 107 -6.34 28.01 10.15
N LEU A 108 -5.47 27.32 9.40
CA LEU A 108 -4.04 27.66 9.33
C LEU A 108 -3.83 29.05 8.72
N GLN A 109 -4.55 29.38 7.65
CA GLN A 109 -4.48 30.71 7.02
C GLN A 109 -4.99 31.82 7.94
N GLU A 110 -6.10 31.60 8.64
CA GLU A 110 -6.64 32.55 9.64
C GLU A 110 -5.64 32.79 10.77
N THR A 111 -5.04 31.71 11.30
CA THR A 111 -4.04 31.78 12.38
C THR A 111 -2.77 32.53 11.93
N GLU A 112 -2.31 32.28 10.69
CA GLU A 112 -1.16 32.97 10.09
C GLU A 112 -1.45 34.47 9.88
N MET A 113 -2.65 34.82 9.42
CA MET A 113 -3.09 36.22 9.29
C MET A 113 -3.15 36.95 10.64
N GLU A 114 -3.47 36.23 11.72
CA GLU A 114 -3.45 36.74 13.09
C GLU A 114 -2.03 36.86 13.68
N GLY A 115 -0.99 36.40 12.96
CA GLY A 115 0.41 36.46 13.38
C GLY A 115 0.76 35.49 14.51
N LEU A 116 -0.07 34.46 14.73
CA LEU A 116 0.13 33.44 15.76
C LEU A 116 1.04 32.33 15.21
N GLU A 117 2.17 32.07 15.87
CA GLU A 117 3.00 30.92 15.55
C GLU A 117 2.35 29.62 16.10
N PRO A 118 2.39 28.51 15.34
CA PRO A 118 1.86 27.24 15.80
C PRO A 118 2.65 26.77 17.03
N GLU A 119 1.95 26.47 18.12
CA GLU A 119 2.55 25.99 19.36
C GLU A 119 3.09 24.56 19.17
N LEU A 120 4.38 24.45 18.87
CA LEU A 120 5.09 23.19 18.71
C LEU A 120 5.46 22.61 20.08
N ASP A 121 4.55 21.84 20.66
CA ASP A 121 4.79 21.05 21.87
C ASP A 121 5.48 19.71 21.52
N ARG A 122 6.13 19.06 22.50
CA ARG A 122 6.80 17.75 22.32
C ARG A 122 5.85 16.64 21.86
N ASP A 123 4.57 16.76 22.19
CA ASP A 123 3.55 15.77 21.84
C ASP A 123 2.96 15.97 20.45
N THR A 124 3.34 17.04 19.75
CA THR A 124 2.84 17.36 18.42
C THR A 124 3.57 16.51 17.37
N ARG A 125 2.81 15.80 16.54
CA ARG A 125 3.32 14.87 15.51
C ARG A 125 2.62 15.10 14.19
N SER A 126 3.24 14.68 13.09
CA SER A 126 2.58 14.73 11.78
C SER A 126 1.33 13.84 11.75
N VAL A 127 0.32 14.23 10.96
CA VAL A 127 -0.92 13.45 10.85
C VAL A 127 -0.66 12.02 10.35
N SER A 128 0.28 11.83 9.43
CA SER A 128 0.64 10.50 8.90
C SER A 128 1.15 9.55 10.00
N GLN A 129 1.96 10.03 10.95
CA GLN A 129 2.55 9.23 12.02
C GLN A 129 1.52 8.55 12.94
N PHE A 130 0.26 8.99 12.96
CA PHE A 130 -0.80 8.32 13.72
C PHE A 130 -1.32 7.04 13.05
N PHE A 131 -1.15 6.91 11.74
CA PHE A 131 -1.78 5.85 10.94
C PHE A 131 -0.80 5.05 10.09
N VAL A 132 0.38 5.62 9.85
CA VAL A 132 1.42 5.05 8.99
C VAL A 132 2.51 4.43 9.86
N ASN A 133 2.91 3.22 9.49
CA ASN A 133 4.07 2.57 10.06
C ASN A 133 5.22 2.72 9.07
N ASP A 134 6.09 3.70 9.33
CA ASP A 134 7.20 4.06 8.44
C ASP A 134 8.09 2.85 8.10
N ARG A 135 8.28 1.91 9.03
CA ARG A 135 9.07 0.71 8.76
C ARG A 135 8.41 -0.18 7.71
N VAL A 136 7.10 -0.36 7.82
CA VAL A 136 6.32 -1.16 6.88
C VAL A 136 6.22 -0.47 5.52
N GLU A 137 5.98 0.84 5.52
CA GLU A 137 5.94 1.64 4.29
C GLU A 137 7.28 1.57 3.54
N ASN A 138 8.39 1.83 4.23
CA ASN A 138 9.74 1.79 3.62
C ASN A 138 10.07 0.42 3.01
N MET A 139 9.65 -0.68 3.63
CA MET A 139 9.86 -2.02 3.06
C MET A 139 9.06 -2.23 1.77
N VAL A 140 7.79 -1.79 1.75
CA VAL A 140 6.90 -1.92 0.59
C VAL A 140 7.35 -0.98 -0.53
N ASP A 141 7.83 0.23 -0.22
CA ASP A 141 8.32 1.18 -1.21
C ASP A 141 9.66 0.74 -1.83
N LEU A 142 10.54 0.12 -1.05
CA LEU A 142 11.74 -0.53 -1.58
C LEU A 142 11.36 -1.64 -2.57
N ALA A 143 10.43 -2.52 -2.20
CA ALA A 143 9.94 -3.58 -3.08
C ALA A 143 9.29 -3.02 -4.36
N GLU A 144 8.52 -1.95 -4.24
CA GLU A 144 7.89 -1.28 -5.37
C GLU A 144 8.93 -0.62 -6.30
N THR A 145 10.00 -0.05 -5.74
CA THR A 145 11.12 0.51 -6.50
C THR A 145 11.82 -0.59 -7.30
N LEU A 146 12.08 -1.75 -6.69
CA LEU A 146 12.66 -2.90 -7.39
C LEU A 146 11.75 -3.41 -8.52
N ARG A 147 10.43 -3.30 -8.36
CA ARG A 147 9.44 -3.68 -9.37
C ARG A 147 9.37 -2.70 -10.54
N LEU A 148 9.48 -1.41 -10.25
CA LEU A 148 9.42 -0.35 -11.25
C LEU A 148 10.77 -0.04 -11.91
N ASP A 149 11.82 -0.79 -11.59
CA ASP A 149 13.15 -0.60 -12.17
C ASP A 149 13.13 -0.76 -13.69
N ARG A 150 13.21 0.37 -14.40
CA ARG A 150 13.15 0.46 -15.87
C ARG A 150 14.35 -0.17 -16.56
N ARG A 151 15.42 -0.50 -15.84
CA ARG A 151 16.60 -1.19 -16.40
C ARG A 151 16.30 -2.65 -16.73
N ARG A 152 15.19 -3.18 -16.21
CA ARG A 152 14.77 -4.56 -16.38
C ARG A 152 13.74 -4.69 -17.50
N ASN A 153 13.88 -5.75 -18.28
CA ASN A 153 12.89 -6.14 -19.30
C ASN A 153 11.95 -7.24 -18.81
N ASP A 154 12.22 -7.84 -17.65
CA ASP A 154 11.36 -8.82 -17.01
C ASP A 154 10.35 -8.13 -16.07
N LYS A 155 9.16 -8.74 -15.93
CA LYS A 155 8.14 -8.34 -14.94
C LYS A 155 8.12 -9.39 -13.83
N PRO A 156 9.12 -9.42 -12.94
CA PRO A 156 9.22 -10.42 -11.90
C PRO A 156 8.11 -10.27 -10.86
N ASN A 157 7.82 -11.37 -10.19
CA ASN A 157 7.07 -11.32 -8.94
C ASN A 157 8.01 -10.94 -7.78
N ILE A 158 7.92 -9.70 -7.30
CA ILE A 158 8.74 -9.16 -6.20
C ILE A 158 7.95 -9.16 -4.90
N PHE A 159 8.53 -9.76 -3.87
CA PHE A 159 7.92 -9.85 -2.55
C PHE A 159 7.66 -8.47 -1.93
N LEU A 160 6.50 -8.28 -1.30
CA LEU A 160 6.02 -7.02 -0.72
C LEU A 160 5.75 -5.87 -1.70
N ALA A 161 5.91 -6.08 -3.02
CA ALA A 161 5.51 -5.06 -3.99
C ALA A 161 3.99 -4.82 -3.93
N LYS A 162 3.52 -3.65 -4.38
CA LYS A 162 2.10 -3.27 -4.31
C LYS A 162 1.25 -4.00 -5.34
N GLU A 163 1.87 -4.36 -6.46
CA GLU A 163 1.26 -5.06 -7.59
C GLU A 163 2.06 -6.29 -8.01
N LYS A 164 1.34 -7.29 -8.51
CA LYS A 164 1.85 -8.59 -8.90
C LYS A 164 1.43 -8.90 -10.34
N PRO A 165 2.35 -9.37 -11.20
CA PRO A 165 1.97 -9.88 -12.51
C PRO A 165 1.31 -11.27 -12.36
N LEU A 166 0.10 -11.42 -12.86
CA LEU A 166 -0.62 -12.70 -12.92
C LEU A 166 -1.22 -12.86 -14.32
N LEU A 167 -0.78 -13.88 -15.08
CA LEU A 167 -1.30 -14.18 -16.43
C LEU A 167 -1.31 -12.97 -17.40
N GLY A 168 -0.27 -12.12 -17.33
CA GLY A 168 -0.13 -10.95 -18.21
C GLY A 168 -0.86 -9.69 -17.73
N VAL A 169 -1.69 -9.77 -16.69
CA VAL A 169 -2.32 -8.61 -16.04
C VAL A 169 -1.63 -8.27 -14.73
N THR A 170 -1.63 -6.99 -14.34
CA THR A 170 -1.17 -6.54 -13.02
C THR A 170 -2.35 -6.56 -12.05
N LEU A 171 -2.16 -7.23 -10.92
CA LEU A 171 -3.16 -7.34 -9.86
C LEU A 171 -2.59 -6.76 -8.57
N SER A 172 -3.43 -6.13 -7.73
CA SER A 172 -2.96 -5.71 -6.42
C SER A 172 -2.55 -6.92 -5.57
N THR A 173 -1.48 -6.78 -4.80
CA THR A 173 -0.95 -7.86 -3.96
C THR A 173 -1.99 -8.38 -2.96
N GLN A 174 -2.89 -7.52 -2.50
CA GLN A 174 -4.01 -7.93 -1.63
C GLN A 174 -4.92 -8.95 -2.31
N TRP A 175 -5.33 -8.70 -3.55
CA TRP A 175 -6.16 -9.63 -4.31
C TRP A 175 -5.39 -10.88 -4.70
N TYR A 176 -4.13 -10.72 -5.11
CA TYR A 176 -3.23 -11.84 -5.40
C TYR A 176 -3.14 -12.80 -4.20
N CYS A 177 -2.78 -12.30 -3.02
CA CYS A 177 -2.68 -13.11 -1.81
C CYS A 177 -4.02 -13.76 -1.42
N ARG A 178 -5.16 -13.05 -1.55
CA ARG A 178 -6.49 -13.62 -1.26
C ARG A 178 -6.82 -14.79 -2.18
N ILE A 179 -6.60 -14.64 -3.49
CA ILE A 179 -6.86 -15.70 -4.48
C ILE A 179 -6.02 -16.94 -4.15
N PHE A 180 -4.72 -16.76 -3.93
CA PHE A 180 -3.82 -17.87 -3.60
C PHE A 180 -4.14 -18.54 -2.26
N LEU A 181 -4.53 -17.77 -1.24
CA LEU A 181 -4.97 -18.34 0.04
C LEU A 181 -6.23 -19.19 -0.12
N VAL A 182 -7.23 -18.70 -0.85
CA VAL A 182 -8.46 -19.46 -1.13
C VAL A 182 -8.14 -20.71 -1.97
N LEU A 183 -7.31 -20.58 -3.00
CA LEU A 183 -6.89 -21.69 -3.83
C LEU A 183 -6.15 -22.76 -3.02
N LEU A 184 -5.13 -22.39 -2.23
CA LEU A 184 -4.36 -23.34 -1.44
C LEU A 184 -5.23 -24.01 -0.37
N THR A 185 -6.07 -23.24 0.34
CA THR A 185 -6.94 -23.81 1.37
C THR A 185 -7.96 -24.78 0.77
N THR A 186 -8.61 -24.43 -0.33
CA THR A 186 -9.57 -25.33 -1.01
C THR A 186 -8.89 -26.56 -1.60
N ALA A 187 -7.69 -26.40 -2.21
CA ALA A 187 -6.93 -27.50 -2.79
C ALA A 187 -6.52 -28.55 -1.76
N PHE A 188 -6.28 -28.18 -0.49
CA PHE A 188 -5.97 -29.14 0.57
C PHE A 188 -7.20 -29.63 1.34
N LEU A 189 -8.18 -28.76 1.60
CA LEU A 189 -9.37 -29.11 2.39
C LEU A 189 -10.34 -30.02 1.63
N LEU A 190 -10.56 -29.79 0.32
CA LEU A 190 -11.52 -30.58 -0.45
C LEU A 190 -11.09 -32.05 -0.57
N PRO A 191 -9.83 -32.39 -0.92
CA PRO A 191 -9.39 -33.78 -0.92
C PRO A 191 -9.42 -34.40 0.48
N ALA A 192 -9.00 -33.66 1.51
CA ALA A 192 -9.02 -34.16 2.88
C ALA A 192 -10.45 -34.50 3.35
N ALA A 193 -11.43 -33.63 3.06
CA ALA A 193 -12.83 -33.87 3.35
C ALA A 193 -13.40 -35.05 2.54
N SER A 194 -13.00 -35.17 1.27
CA SER A 194 -13.40 -36.30 0.42
C SER A 194 -12.85 -37.63 0.94
N PHE A 195 -11.57 -37.68 1.33
CA PHE A 195 -10.95 -38.86 1.94
C PHE A 195 -11.59 -39.24 3.27
N LEU A 196 -11.91 -38.25 4.11
CA LEU A 196 -12.60 -38.49 5.37
C LEU A 196 -13.99 -39.06 5.14
N ASN A 197 -14.78 -38.48 4.23
CA ASN A 197 -16.11 -38.97 3.90
C ASN A 197 -16.07 -40.39 3.32
N TYR A 198 -15.14 -40.65 2.40
CA TYR A 198 -14.92 -41.99 1.86
C TYR A 198 -14.59 -43.00 2.96
N SER A 199 -13.72 -42.64 3.92
CA SER A 199 -13.39 -43.50 5.05
C SER A 199 -14.59 -43.77 5.98
N LEU A 200 -15.52 -42.82 6.12
CA LEU A 200 -16.71 -42.97 6.96
C LEU A 200 -17.80 -43.80 6.29
N THR A 201 -17.97 -43.68 4.97
CA THR A 201 -18.96 -44.43 4.18
C THR A 201 -18.59 -45.88 3.86
N ARG A 202 -17.32 -46.29 4.09
CA ARG A 202 -16.84 -47.67 3.87
C ARG A 202 -16.83 -48.56 5.13
N ARG A 203 -17.40 -48.09 6.24
CA ARG A 203 -17.77 -48.92 7.40
C ARG A 203 -19.20 -49.41 7.25
#